data_AF-A0ABD2WFB1-F1
#
_entry.id   AF-A0ABD2WFB1-F1
#
_cell.length_a   1.000
_cell.length_b   1.000
_cell.length_c   1.000
_cell.angle_alpha   90.00
_cell.angle_beta   90.00
_cell.angle_gamma   90.00
#
_symmetry.space_group_name_H-M   'P 1'
#
loop_
_entity.id
_entity.type
_entity.pdbx_description
1 polymer ?
#
loop_
_entity_poly.entity_id
_entity_poly.type
_entity_poly.pdbx_seq_one_letter_code
_entity_poly.pdbx_strand_id
1 'polypeptide(L)'
;MQCMLDAVGKMLERIICDRLQVFTESPSGLSDQQFGFRRGRSTIDAIENVVSTTREALRGRRWLSGTKEYCAVVTLDVKNAFNTAR
;
A
#
# COMPACT_ATOMS: atom_id res chain seq x y z
N MET A 1 22.41 0.75 -3.98
CA MET A 1 23.07 -0.30 -3.17
C MET A 1 22.70 0.00 -1.73
N GLN A 2 21.88 -0.83 -1.09
CA GLN A 2 21.49 -0.60 0.30
C GLN A 2 22.59 -1.19 1.18
N CYS A 3 23.43 -0.33 1.78
CA CYS A 3 24.46 -0.78 2.71
C CYS A 3 23.81 -1.26 4.01
N MET A 4 24.22 -2.44 4.47
CA MET A 4 23.80 -2.96 5.77
C MET A 4 24.46 -2.13 6.88
N LEU A 5 23.64 -1.57 7.77
CA LEU A 5 24.14 -0.91 8.98
C LEU A 5 24.71 -1.95 9.94
N ASP A 6 25.67 -1.53 10.75
CA ASP A 6 26.17 -2.32 11.88
C ASP A 6 25.09 -2.45 12.98
N ALA A 7 25.37 -3.25 14.01
CA ALA A 7 24.39 -3.52 15.06
C ALA A 7 23.91 -2.24 15.75
N VAL A 8 24.83 -1.30 16.05
CA VAL A 8 24.49 -0.02 16.67
C VAL A 8 23.64 0.84 15.74
N GLY A 9 24.00 0.92 14.46
CA GLY A 9 23.20 1.61 13.44
C GLY A 9 21.80 1.02 13.29
N LYS A 10 21.66 -0.30 13.34
CA LYS A 10 20.35 -0.98 13.34
C LYS A 10 19.52 -0.68 14.58
N MET A 11 20.15 -0.57 15.75
CA MET A 11 19.44 -0.16 16.98
C MET A 11 18.92 1.27 16.86
N LEU A 12 19.75 2.20 16.35
CA LEU A 12 19.32 3.58 16.13
C LEU A 12 18.21 3.67 15.07
N GLU A 13 18.35 2.96 13.96
CA GLU A 13 17.31 2.85 12.92
C GLU A 13 16.00 2.40 13.54
N ARG A 14 16.03 1.38 14.40
CA ARG A 14 14.82 0.87 15.07
C ARG A 14 14.16 1.93 15.95
N ILE A 15 14.93 2.67 16.75
CA ILE A 15 14.40 3.74 17.61
C ILE A 15 13.74 4.83 16.76
N ILE A 16 14.36 5.23 15.66
CA ILE A 16 13.81 6.23 14.74
C ILE A 16 12.51 5.70 14.10
N CYS A 17 12.52 4.48 13.58
CA CYS A 17 11.34 3.84 13.00
C CYS A 17 10.17 3.78 13.99
N ASP A 18 10.42 3.38 15.24
CA ASP A 18 9.37 3.29 16.25
C ASP A 18 8.74 4.66 16.55
N ARG A 19 9.54 5.75 16.57
CA ARG A 19 9.02 7.12 16.73
C ARG A 19 8.22 7.59 15.52
N LEU A 20 8.72 7.34 14.31
CA LEU A 20 7.99 7.68 13.08
C LEU A 20 6.67 6.92 13.00
N GLN A 21 6.66 5.66 13.45
CA GLN A 21 5.47 4.82 13.40
C GLN A 21 4.29 5.40 14.19
N VAL A 22 4.56 6.08 15.32
CA VAL A 22 3.51 6.77 16.10
C VAL A 22 2.77 7.81 15.26
N PHE A 23 3.48 8.56 14.41
CA PHE A 23 2.88 9.56 13.55
C PHE A 23 2.24 8.96 12.30
N THR A 24 2.91 8.00 11.66
CA THR A 24 2.41 7.39 10.41
C THR A 24 1.17 6.53 10.63
N GLU A 25 0.98 5.96 11.83
CA GLU A 25 -0.21 5.18 12.18
C GLU A 25 -1.27 6.01 12.91
N SER A 26 -1.06 7.34 13.05
CA SER A 26 -2.10 8.24 13.56
C SER A 26 -3.23 8.43 12.54
N PRO A 27 -4.41 8.95 12.96
CA PRO A 27 -5.54 9.20 12.04
C PRO A 27 -5.22 10.14 10.88
N SER A 28 -4.21 11.00 11.01
CA SER A 28 -3.73 11.91 9.96
C SER A 28 -2.44 11.42 9.28
N GLY A 29 -2.04 10.16 9.50
CA GLY A 29 -0.82 9.57 9.00
C GLY A 29 -0.96 9.00 7.58
N LEU A 30 -0.63 7.71 7.43
CA LEU A 30 -0.72 6.99 6.16
C LEU A 30 -2.16 6.68 5.79
N SER A 31 -2.44 6.67 4.48
CA SER A 31 -3.76 6.29 3.95
C SER A 31 -4.12 4.86 4.33
N ASP A 32 -5.40 4.59 4.58
CA ASP A 32 -5.92 3.24 4.82
C ASP A 32 -5.71 2.29 3.62
N GLN A 33 -5.51 2.85 2.42
CA GLN A 33 -5.22 2.08 1.21
C GLN A 33 -3.72 1.80 1.01
N GLN A 34 -2.87 2.19 1.96
CA GLN A 34 -1.45 1.83 1.98
C GLN A 34 -1.24 0.62 2.88
N PHE A 35 -0.76 -0.49 2.30
CA PHE A 35 -0.62 -1.76 3.02
C PHE A 35 0.84 -2.19 3.24
N GLY A 36 1.78 -1.69 2.43
CA GLY A 36 3.19 -2.10 2.49
C GLY A 36 3.89 -1.66 3.76
N PHE A 37 4.69 -2.55 4.36
CA PHE A 37 5.54 -2.29 5.53
C PHE A 37 4.83 -1.70 6.76
N ARG A 38 3.52 -1.98 6.93
CA ARG A 38 2.72 -1.49 8.05
C ARG A 38 2.38 -2.60 9.04
N ARG A 39 2.23 -2.22 10.32
CA ARG A 39 1.77 -3.17 11.34
C ARG A 39 0.31 -3.52 11.11
N GLY A 40 -0.01 -4.82 11.20
CA GLY A 40 -1.38 -5.30 11.06
C GLY A 40 -1.96 -5.18 9.65
N ARG A 41 -1.14 -4.86 8.64
CA ARG A 41 -1.54 -4.87 7.23
C ARG A 41 -0.58 -5.73 6.42
N SER A 42 -1.14 -6.48 5.50
CA SER A 42 -0.45 -7.50 4.71
C SER A 42 -0.73 -7.31 3.22
N THR A 43 -0.02 -8.07 2.40
CA THR A 43 -0.31 -8.16 0.97
C THR A 43 -1.65 -8.84 0.69
N ILE A 44 -2.14 -9.67 1.61
CA ILE A 44 -3.47 -10.29 1.51
C ILE A 44 -4.55 -9.21 1.62
N ASP A 45 -4.45 -8.32 2.62
CA ASP A 45 -5.40 -7.23 2.80
C ASP A 45 -5.45 -6.31 1.56
N ALA A 46 -4.29 -6.05 0.94
CA ALA A 46 -4.20 -5.28 -0.29
C ALA A 46 -4.94 -5.95 -1.47
N ILE A 47 -4.74 -7.26 -1.64
CA ILE A 47 -5.40 -8.04 -2.69
C ILE A 47 -6.91 -8.10 -2.44
N GLU A 48 -7.32 -8.36 -1.21
CA GLU A 48 -8.73 -8.40 -0.84
C GLU A 48 -9.44 -7.07 -1.13
N ASN A 49 -8.78 -5.94 -0.82
CA ASN A 49 -9.30 -4.61 -1.12
C ASN A 49 -9.53 -4.38 -2.63
N VAL A 50 -8.58 -4.79 -3.47
CA VAL A 50 -8.74 -4.68 -4.93
C VAL A 50 -9.87 -5.59 -5.41
N VAL A 51 -9.92 -6.84 -4.95
CA VAL A 51 -10.94 -7.82 -5.35
C VAL A 51 -12.34 -7.38 -4.92
N SER A 52 -12.50 -6.85 -3.71
CA SER A 52 -13.80 -6.34 -3.23
C SER A 52 -14.25 -5.15 -4.07
N THR A 53 -13.34 -4.20 -4.34
CA THR A 53 -13.61 -3.01 -5.16
C THR A 53 -14.01 -3.40 -6.58
N THR A 54 -13.30 -4.34 -7.21
CA THR A 54 -13.66 -4.85 -8.53
C THR A 54 -15.01 -5.56 -8.52
N ARG A 55 -15.31 -6.38 -7.50
CA ARG A 55 -16.61 -7.03 -7.38
C ARG A 55 -17.73 -6.01 -7.28
N GLU A 56 -17.56 -4.97 -6.48
CA GLU A 56 -18.53 -3.88 -6.33
C GLU A 56 -18.77 -3.11 -7.62
N ALA A 57 -17.70 -2.75 -8.33
CA ALA A 57 -17.79 -2.09 -9.63
C ALA A 57 -18.50 -2.95 -10.71
N LEU A 58 -18.53 -4.28 -10.54
CA LEU A 58 -19.18 -5.22 -11.45
C LEU A 58 -20.58 -5.65 -11.00
N ARG A 59 -21.11 -5.14 -9.87
CA ARG A 59 -22.46 -5.48 -9.36
C ARG A 59 -23.61 -4.92 -10.22
N GLY A 60 -23.35 -4.06 -11.21
CA GLY A 60 -24.36 -3.49 -12.11
C GLY A 60 -25.11 -4.52 -12.97
N ARG A 61 -26.38 -4.25 -13.31
CA ARG A 61 -27.21 -5.16 -14.12
C ARG A 61 -26.79 -5.10 -15.60
N ARG A 62 -26.18 -6.19 -16.08
CA ARG A 62 -25.77 -6.39 -17.47
C ARG A 62 -26.92 -6.63 -18.48
N TRP A 63 -28.18 -6.38 -18.14
CA TRP A 63 -29.31 -6.84 -18.95
C TRP A 63 -30.04 -5.74 -19.76
N LEU A 64 -30.10 -5.98 -21.08
CA LEU A 64 -30.91 -5.35 -22.14
C LEU A 64 -30.94 -3.81 -22.17
N SER A 65 -29.96 -3.22 -22.87
CA SER A 65 -29.77 -1.77 -23.13
C SER A 65 -29.03 -0.95 -22.07
N GLY A 66 -28.45 -1.57 -21.03
CA GLY A 66 -27.58 -0.88 -20.08
C GLY A 66 -26.15 -0.65 -20.60
N THR A 67 -25.54 0.48 -20.23
CA THR A 67 -24.13 0.80 -20.48
C THR A 67 -23.22 -0.26 -19.86
N LYS A 68 -22.30 -0.81 -20.66
CA LYS A 68 -21.32 -1.81 -20.18
C LYS A 68 -20.31 -1.13 -19.27
N GLU A 69 -20.36 -1.43 -17.98
CA GLU A 69 -19.37 -0.97 -17.01
C GLU A 69 -18.10 -1.82 -17.12
N TYR A 70 -16.95 -1.16 -17.24
CA TYR A 70 -15.64 -1.80 -17.32
C TYR A 70 -14.84 -1.46 -16.06
N CYS A 71 -14.21 -2.46 -15.46
CA CYS A 71 -13.24 -2.28 -14.39
C CYS A 71 -11.83 -2.51 -14.94
N ALA A 72 -10.93 -1.56 -14.70
CA ALA A 72 -9.52 -1.67 -15.08
C ALA A 72 -8.65 -1.57 -13.83
N VAL A 73 -7.64 -2.43 -13.74
CA VAL A 73 -6.58 -2.35 -12.73
C VAL A 73 -5.32 -1.89 -13.42
N VAL A 74 -4.75 -0.77 -12.95
CA VAL A 74 -3.50 -0.22 -13.46
C VAL A 74 -2.42 -0.45 -12.41
N THR A 75 -1.41 -1.24 -12.76
CA THR A 75 -0.26 -1.50 -11.88
C THR A 75 0.86 -0.52 -12.20
N LEU A 76 1.37 0.16 -11.18
CA LEU A 76 2.50 1.10 -11.29
C LEU A 76 3.67 0.57 -10.47
N ASP A 77 4.87 0.62 -11.04
CA ASP A 77 6.12 0.31 -10.36
C ASP A 77 7.10 1.48 -10.50
N VAL A 78 7.71 1.88 -9.38
CA VAL A 78 8.67 2.99 -9.37
C VAL A 78 10.08 2.43 -9.53
N LYS A 79 10.66 2.62 -10.71
CA LYS A 79 12.02 2.18 -11.01
C LYS A 79 13.00 2.73 -9.97
N ASN A 80 13.69 1.82 -9.28
CA ASN A 80 14.77 2.15 -8.34
C ASN A 80 14.31 3.00 -7.13
N ALA A 81 13.08 2.80 -6.65
CA ALA A 81 12.42 3.61 -5.61
C ALA A 81 13.28 3.99 -4.40
N PHE A 82 14.12 3.08 -3.90
CA PHE A 82 14.98 3.34 -2.74
C PHE A 82 16.20 4.22 -3.03
N ASN A 83 16.68 4.26 -4.28
CA ASN A 83 17.87 5.05 -4.65
C ASN A 83 17.51 6.31 -5.46
N THR A 84 16.23 6.55 -5.75
CA THR A 84 15.77 7.70 -6.56
C THR A 84 14.90 8.69 -5.80
N ALA A 85 14.69 8.49 -4.49
CA ALA A 85 14.10 9.52 -3.64
C ALA A 85 14.97 10.79 -3.72
N ARG A 86 14.33 11.93 -4.01
CA ARG A 86 14.96 13.25 -4.10
C ARG A 86 14.46 14.15 -2.99
#